data_AF-N0BMP8-F1
#
_entry.id   AF-N0BMP8-F1
#
_cell.length_a   1.000
_cell.length_b   1.000
_cell.length_c   1.000
_cell.angle_alpha   90.00
_cell.angle_beta   90.00
_cell.angle_gamma   90.00
#
_symmetry.space_group_name_H-M   'P 1'
#
loop_
_entity.id
_entity.type
_entity.pdbx_description
1 polymer ?
#
loop_
_entity_poly.entity_id
_entity_poly.type
_entity_poly.pdbx_seq_one_letter_code
_entity_poly.pdbx_strand_id
1 'polypeptide(L)' 'MRMDYIIFGFGLIMIGLAMLSLSTHANVGGIILIGPIPIVFGSSPESASLALILGLFFFVMMFALMRR' A
#
# COMPACT_ATOMS: atom_id res chain seq x y z
N MET A 1 4.55 8.01 -19.05
CA MET A 1 4.45 8.11 -17.57
C MET A 1 5.48 9.10 -17.08
N ARG A 2 5.11 10.04 -16.20
CA ARG A 2 6.09 11.01 -15.69
C ARG A 2 7.07 10.28 -14.76
N MET A 3 8.37 10.54 -14.90
CA MET A 3 9.42 9.80 -14.19
C MET A 3 9.42 10.03 -12.68
N ASP A 4 8.97 11.19 -12.23
CA ASP A 4 8.87 11.57 -10.83
C ASP A 4 8.01 10.59 -10.01
N TYR A 5 6.89 10.13 -10.55
CA TYR A 5 6.03 9.16 -9.85
C TYR A 5 6.68 7.78 -9.70
N ILE A 6 7.46 7.35 -10.70
CA ILE A 6 8.16 6.06 -10.67
C ILE A 6 9.25 6.09 -9.61
N ILE A 7 10.05 7.16 -9.57
CA ILE A 7 11.11 7.34 -8.58
C ILE A 7 10.53 7.41 -7.17
N PHE A 8 9.43 8.15 -6.99
CA PHE A 8 8.77 8.26 -5.69
C PHE A 8 8.23 6.91 -5.21
N GLY A 9 7.53 6.17 -6.07
CA GLY A 9 7.01 4.83 -5.72
C GLY A 9 8.13 3.84 -5.40
N PHE A 10 9.20 3.83 -6.19
CA PHE A 10 10.36 2.99 -5.94
C PHE A 10 11.04 3.33 -4.61
N GLY A 11 11.22 4.61 -4.30
CA GLY A 11 11.78 5.05 -3.02
C GLY A 11 10.95 4.58 -1.83
N LEU A 12 9.63 4.67 -1.93
CA LEU A 12 8.71 4.25 -0.88
C LEU A 12 8.77 2.74 -0.61
N ILE A 13 8.89 1.93 -1.68
CA ILE A 13 9.14 0.49 -1.57
C ILE A 13 10.47 0.21 -0.88
N MET A 14 11.54 0.91 -1.28
CA MET A 14 12.88 0.72 -0.70
C MET A 14 12.94 1.06 0.78
N ILE A 15 12.24 2.12 1.21
CA ILE A 15 12.13 2.46 2.63
C ILE A 15 11.42 1.33 3.39
N GLY A 16 10.31 0.81 2.87
CA GLY A 16 9.59 -0.31 3.48
C GLY A 16 10.45 -1.57 3.61
N LEU A 17 11.21 -1.91 2.56
CA LEU A 17 12.14 -3.04 2.58
C LEU A 17 13.30 -2.83 3.56
N ALA A 18 13.84 -1.62 3.65
CA ALA A 18 14.89 -1.30 4.63
C ALA A 18 14.37 -1.44 6.07
N MET A 19 13.15 -0.94 6.35
CA MET A 19 12.51 -1.11 7.67
C MET A 19 12.23 -2.57 7.98
N LEU A 20 11.79 -3.35 6.99
CA LEU A 20 11.59 -4.79 7.14
C LEU A 20 12.91 -5.51 7.48
N SER A 21 14.01 -5.15 6.82
CA SER A 21 15.32 -5.75 7.08
C SER A 21 15.86 -5.45 8.49
N LEU A 22 15.44 -4.36 9.12
CA LEU A 22 15.84 -4.01 10.49
C LEU A 22 14.98 -4.69 11.56
N SER A 23 13.82 -5.22 11.18
CA SER A 23 12.87 -5.82 12.13
C SER A 23 13.02 -7.34 12.19
N THR A 24 13.09 -7.88 13.40
CA THR A 24 13.09 -9.33 13.66
C THR A 24 11.68 -9.95 13.63
N HIS A 25 10.66 -9.16 13.93
CA HIS A 25 9.26 -9.59 13.95
C HIS A 25 8.40 -8.51 13.30
N ALA A 26 8.40 -8.48 11.96
CA ALA A 26 7.55 -7.59 11.19
C ALA A 26 6.32 -8.33 10.67
N ASN A 27 5.15 -7.73 10.85
CA ASN A 27 3.96 -8.14 10.13
C ASN A 27 3.89 -7.40 8.80
N VAL A 28 3.76 -8.14 7.71
CA VAL A 28 3.73 -7.60 6.36
C VAL A 28 2.33 -7.78 5.80
N GLY A 29 1.77 -6.72 5.25
CA GLY A 29 0.47 -6.75 4.58
C GLY A 29 0.43 -5.82 3.39
N GLY A 30 -0.53 -6.06 2.51
CA GLY A 30 -0.71 -5.28 1.30
C GLY A 30 -2.09 -5.47 0.69
N ILE A 31 -2.39 -4.60 -0.26
CA ILE A 31 -3.65 -4.60 -0.99
C ILE A 31 -3.37 -4.33 -2.46
N ILE A 32 -3.99 -5.11 -3.34
CA ILE A 32 -3.99 -4.89 -4.78
C ILE A 32 -5.42 -4.54 -5.17
N LEU A 33 -5.59 -3.38 -5.81
CA LEU A 33 -6.87 -2.92 -6.35
C LEU A 33 -6.95 -3.33 -7.82
N ILE A 34 -7.73 -4.37 -8.14
CA ILE A 34 -8.01 -4.76 -9.52
C ILE A 34 -9.36 -4.15 -9.90
N GLY A 35 -9.32 -2.96 -10.47
CA GLY A 35 -10.53 -2.15 -10.64
C GLY A 35 -11.15 -1.82 -9.27
N PRO A 36 -12.47 -2.00 -9.07
CA PRO A 36 -13.11 -1.77 -7.78
C PRO A 36 -12.96 -2.93 -6.79
N ILE A 37 -12.34 -4.05 -7.18
CA ILE A 37 -12.24 -5.26 -6.36
C ILE A 37 -10.90 -5.25 -5.60
N PRO A 38 -10.91 -5.09 -4.25
CA PRO A 38 -9.70 -5.16 -3.45
C PRO A 38 -9.31 -6.62 -3.16
N ILE A 39 -8.02 -6.95 -3.37
CA ILE A 39 -7.41 -8.19 -2.91
C ILE A 39 -6.42 -7.84 -1.80
N VAL A 40 -6.73 -8.27 -0.58
CA VAL A 40 -5.94 -7.96 0.62
C VAL A 40 -5.18 -9.20 1.07
N PHE A 41 -3.93 -9.01 1.44
CA PHE A 41 -3.06 -10.06 1.99
C PHE A 41 -2.31 -9.53 3.21
N GLY A 42 -1.98 -10.43 4.14
CA GLY A 42 -1.23 -10.10 5.33
C GLY A 42 -0.71 -11.34 6.03
N SER A 43 0.41 -11.20 6.74
CA SER A 43 0.99 -12.26 7.57
C SER A 43 0.17 -12.53 8.84
N SER A 44 -0.72 -11.60 9.21
CA SER A 44 -1.65 -11.71 10.35
C SER A 44 -2.99 -11.03 10.03
N PRO A 45 -4.08 -11.37 10.74
CA PRO A 45 -5.37 -10.68 10.58
C PRO A 45 -5.28 -9.16 10.80
N GLU A 46 -4.41 -8.70 11.70
CA GLU A 46 -4.18 -7.28 12.00
C GLU A 46 -3.50 -6.59 10.81
N SER A 47 -2.47 -7.18 10.23
CA SER A 47 -1.79 -6.60 9.06
C SER A 47 -2.68 -6.57 7.81
N ALA A 48 -3.52 -7.60 7.61
CA ALA A 48 -4.51 -7.61 6.55
C ALA A 48 -5.57 -6.51 6.74
N SER A 49 -6.12 -6.36 7.96
CA SER A 49 -7.13 -5.31 8.23
C SER A 49 -6.54 -3.89 8.08
N LEU A 50 -5.30 -3.66 8.52
CA LEU A 50 -4.59 -2.40 8.28
C LEU A 50 -4.39 -2.13 6.79
N ALA A 51 -3.96 -3.13 6.01
CA ALA A 51 -3.79 -3.00 4.57
C ALA A 51 -5.11 -2.67 3.86
N LEU A 52 -6.23 -3.28 4.30
CA LEU A 52 -7.56 -2.98 3.79
C LEU A 52 -7.96 -1.53 4.07
N ILE A 53 -7.78 -1.07 5.31
CA ILE A 53 -8.12 0.30 5.73
C ILE A 53 -7.29 1.33 4.94
N LEU A 54 -5.98 1.12 4.83
CA LEU A 54 -5.09 2.00 4.06
C LEU A 54 -5.48 2.01 2.58
N GLY A 55 -5.72 0.85 1.98
CA GLY A 55 -6.14 0.76 0.58
C GLY A 55 -7.45 1.46 0.30
N LEU A 56 -8.45 1.28 1.18
CA LEU A 56 -9.74 1.96 1.06
C LEU A 56 -9.58 3.48 1.22
N PHE A 57 -8.76 3.94 2.17
CA PHE A 57 -8.46 5.36 2.34
C PHE A 57 -7.86 5.96 1.07
N PHE A 58 -6.84 5.33 0.48
CA PHE A 58 -6.24 5.79 -0.77
C PHE A 58 -7.21 5.73 -1.95
N PHE A 59 -8.06 4.69 -2.02
CA PHE A 59 -9.06 4.57 -3.07
C PHE A 59 -10.09 5.70 -3.02
N VAL A 60 -10.63 6.00 -1.83
CA VAL A 60 -11.57 7.12 -1.62
C VAL A 60 -10.88 8.46 -1.89
N MET A 61 -9.65 8.65 -1.42
CA MET A 61 -8.90 9.88 -1.67
C MET A 61 -8.65 10.09 -3.17
N MET A 62 -8.24 9.04 -3.89
CA MET A 62 -8.05 9.10 -5.34
C MET A 62 -9.36 9.40 -6.06
N PHE A 63 -10.46 8.73 -5.68
CA PHE A 63 -11.77 8.97 -6.28
C PHE A 63 -12.28 10.39 -6.03
N ALA A 64 -12.08 10.92 -4.83
CA ALA A 64 -12.43 12.30 -4.48
C ALA A 64 -11.58 13.33 -5.25
N LEU A 65 -10.29 13.05 -5.45
CA LEU A 65 -9.38 13.90 -6.21
C LEU A 65 -9.68 13.88 -7.72
N MET A 66 -10.06 12.72 -8.25
CA MET A 66 -10.38 12.53 -9.68
C MET A 66 -11.76 13.08 -10.07
N ARG A 67 -12.65 13.31 -9.10
CA ARG A 67 -13.97 13.95 -9.32
C ARG A 67 -13.85 15.48 -9.49
N ARG A 68 -12.68 16.07 -9.28
CA ARG A 68 -12.39 17.48 -9.58
C ARG A 68 -11.57 17.61 -10.86
#